data_AF-A0AAW7BHK5-F1
#
_entry.id   AF-A0AAW7BHK5-F1
#
_cell.length_a   1.000
_cell.length_b   1.000
_cell.length_c   1.000
_cell.angle_alpha   90.00
_cell.angle_beta   90.00
_cell.angle_gamma   90.00
#
_symmetry.space_group_name_H-M   'P 1'
#
loop_
_entity.id
_entity.type
_entity.pdbx_description
1 polymer ?
#
loop_
_entity_poly.entity_id
_entity_poly.type
_entity_poly.pdbx_seq_one_letter_code
_entity_poly.pdbx_strand_id
1 'polypeptide(L)' 'MHDLQAQRRYRIAGYRPGIGAAFRQRLFSMGLLPGAELQVRRVAPLGDPVQVDTRQCSLVLRRRDLAFLQLEAQD' A
#
# COMPACT_ATOMS: atom_id res chain seq x y z
N MET A 1 -5.72 8.81 -11.27
CA MET A 1 -5.33 8.41 -9.90
C MET A 1 -5.95 7.05 -9.66
N HIS A 2 -5.17 6.01 -9.29
CA HIS A 2 -5.73 4.67 -9.05
C HIS A 2 -6.64 4.74 -7.82
N ASP A 3 -7.94 4.59 -8.04
CA ASP A 3 -8.94 4.49 -6.99
C ASP A 3 -8.75 3.12 -6.32
N LEU A 4 -8.25 3.13 -5.07
CA LEU A 4 -8.15 1.90 -4.29
C LEU A 4 -9.56 1.47 -3.93
N GLN A 5 -10.01 0.35 -4.48
CA GLN A 5 -11.34 -0.16 -4.23
C GLN A 5 -11.36 -0.91 -2.91
N ALA A 6 -12.30 -0.55 -2.05
CA ALA A 6 -12.54 -1.27 -0.82
C ALA A 6 -12.86 -2.75 -1.13
N GLN A 7 -12.43 -3.64 -0.24
CA GLN A 7 -12.60 -5.09 -0.31
C GLN A 7 -11.81 -5.82 -1.42
N ARG A 8 -10.96 -5.11 -2.18
CA ARG A 8 -10.05 -5.74 -3.15
C ARG A 8 -8.68 -6.07 -2.58
N ARG A 9 -8.03 -7.07 -3.19
CA ARG A 9 -6.64 -7.45 -2.92
C ARG A 9 -5.71 -6.81 -3.95
N TYR A 10 -4.57 -6.35 -3.47
CA TYR A 10 -3.53 -5.70 -4.24
C TYR A 10 -2.19 -6.32 -3.89
N ARG A 11 -1.34 -6.52 -4.90
CA ARG A 11 0.04 -6.93 -4.73
C ARG A 11 0.95 -5.74 -4.95
N ILE A 12 1.96 -5.58 -4.11
CA ILE A 12 3.00 -4.57 -4.31
C ILE A 12 3.91 -5.06 -5.44
N ALA A 13 3.84 -4.45 -6.62
CA ALA A 13 4.71 -4.78 -7.75
C ALA A 13 6.13 -4.23 -7.56
N GLY A 14 6.25 -3.07 -6.90
CA GLY A 14 7.52 -2.36 -6.78
C GLY A 14 7.42 -1.04 -6.04
N TYR A 15 8.54 -0.31 -6.00
CA TYR A 15 8.59 1.06 -5.53
C TYR A 15 8.69 2.01 -6.73
N ARG A 16 8.09 3.19 -6.62
CA ARG A 16 8.24 4.23 -7.64
C ARG A 16 9.69 4.71 -7.77
N PRO A 17 10.13 5.08 -8.98
CA PRO A 17 11.43 5.73 -9.17
C PRO A 17 11.47 7.07 -8.43
N GLY A 18 12.62 7.43 -7.86
CA GLY A 18 12.81 8.66 -7.09
C GLY A 18 12.46 8.56 -5.60
N ILE A 19 12.10 7.37 -5.10
CA ILE A 19 11.97 7.13 -3.66
C ILE A 19 13.35 7.22 -2.96
N GLY A 20 13.46 8.05 -1.92
CA GLY A 20 14.69 8.15 -1.13
C GLY A 20 14.99 6.87 -0.35
N ALA A 21 16.28 6.54 -0.17
CA ALA A 21 16.72 5.31 0.51
C ALA A 21 16.12 5.15 1.92
N ALA A 22 16.09 6.24 2.71
CA ALA A 22 15.51 6.24 4.06
C ALA A 22 14.01 5.88 4.06
N PHE A 23 13.26 6.35 3.06
CA PHE A 23 11.83 6.06 2.96
C PHE A 23 11.59 4.61 2.51
N ARG A 24 12.38 4.11 1.55
CA ARG A 24 12.38 2.70 1.16
C ARG A 24 12.65 1.77 2.35
N GLN A 25 13.61 2.15 3.20
CA GLN A 25 13.95 1.37 4.40
C GLN A 25 12.81 1.38 5.43
N ARG A 26 12.11 2.51 5.60
CA ARG A 26 10.90 2.58 6.42
C ARG A 26 9.78 1.69 5.88
N LEU A 27 9.53 1.70 4.57
CA LEU A 27 8.54 0.81 3.93
C LEU A 27 8.89 -0.67 4.16
N PHE A 28 10.17 -1.02 4.03
CA PHE A 28 10.67 -2.35 4.31
C PHE A 28 10.41 -2.77 5.77
N SER A 29 10.72 -1.90 6.73
CA SER A 29 10.43 -2.15 8.15
C SER A 29 8.94 -2.30 8.46
N MET A 30 8.05 -1.71 7.66
CA MET A 30 6.59 -1.87 7.78
C MET A 30 6.05 -3.10 7.05
N GLY A 31 6.90 -3.89 6.37
CA GLY A 31 6.47 -5.06 5.60
C GLY A 31 5.91 -4.73 4.21
N LEU A 32 6.07 -3.50 3.73
CA LEU A 32 5.58 -3.03 2.42
C LEU A 32 6.64 -3.23 1.34
N LEU A 33 6.98 -4.49 1.09
CA LEU A 33 7.98 -4.91 0.10
C LEU A 33 7.36 -5.42 -1.20
N PRO A 34 8.06 -5.32 -2.35
CA PRO A 34 7.62 -5.92 -3.60
C PRO A 34 7.34 -7.42 -3.42
N GLY A 35 6.18 -7.85 -3.89
CA GLY A 35 5.66 -9.20 -3.70
C GLY A 35 4.68 -9.34 -2.52
N ALA A 36 4.61 -8.37 -1.61
CA ALA A 36 3.64 -8.41 -0.50
C ALA A 36 2.21 -8.22 -0.99
N GLU A 37 1.27 -8.91 -0.35
CA GLU A 37 -0.17 -8.82 -0.59
C GLU A 37 -0.84 -7.95 0.47
N LEU A 38 -1.71 -7.05 0.01
CA LEU A 38 -2.46 -6.09 0.80
C LEU A 38 -3.94 -6.23 0.44
N GLN A 39 -4.81 -6.38 1.44
CA GLN A 39 -6.25 -6.32 1.24
C GLN A 39 -6.79 -4.98 1.73
N VAL A 40 -7.37 -4.17 0.84
CA VAL A 40 -7.98 -2.90 1.25
C VAL A 40 -9.26 -3.20 2.00
N ARG A 41 -9.30 -2.88 3.29
CA ARG A 41 -10.51 -3.05 4.11
C ARG A 41 -11.44 -1.86 3.95
N ARG A 42 -10.87 -0.67 4.07
CA ARG A 42 -11.65 0.57 4.02
C ARG A 42 -10.76 1.72 3.58
N VAL A 43 -11.31 2.56 2.73
CA VAL A 43 -10.74 3.86 2.38
C VAL A 43 -11.54 4.92 3.10
N ALA A 44 -10.88 5.90 3.71
CA ALA A 44 -11.57 7.04 4.30
C ALA A 44 -12.38 7.79 3.22
N PRO A 45 -13.48 8.49 3.58
CA PRO A 45 -14.35 9.15 2.61
C PRO A 45 -13.63 10.19 1.73
N LEU A 46 -12.55 10.78 2.22
CA LEU A 46 -11.71 11.73 1.47
C LEU A 46 -10.54 11.07 0.73
N GLY A 47 -10.46 9.74 0.74
CA GLY A 47 -9.38 8.96 0.11
C GLY A 47 -8.12 8.78 0.96
N ASP A 48 -8.04 9.36 2.16
CA ASP A 48 -6.94 9.19 3.12
C ASP A 48 -7.44 9.25 4.57
N PRO A 49 -6.94 8.39 5.48
CA PRO A 49 -6.02 7.27 5.24
C PRO A 49 -6.72 6.03 4.66
N VAL A 50 -5.92 5.05 4.24
CA VAL A 50 -6.39 3.76 3.74
C VAL A 50 -6.04 2.68 4.75
N GLN A 51 -7.04 1.89 5.13
CA GLN A 51 -6.87 0.74 6.01
C GLN A 51 -6.70 -0.52 5.16
N VAL A 52 -5.57 -1.19 5.34
CA VAL A 52 -5.21 -2.42 4.64
C VAL A 52 -4.93 -3.54 5.64
N ASP A 53 -5.38 -4.74 5.33
CA ASP A 53 -4.98 -5.95 6.03
C ASP A 53 -3.86 -6.63 5.26
N THR A 54 -2.78 -6.95 5.97
CA THR A 54 -1.73 -7.85 5.49
C THR A 54 -2.01 -9.26 6.04
N ARG A 55 -1.23 -10.25 5.62
CA ARG A 55 -1.35 -11.63 6.16
C ARG A 55 -1.16 -11.71 7.68
N GLN A 56 -0.43 -10.77 8.29
CA GLN A 56 -0.02 -10.87 9.70
C GLN A 56 -0.65 -9.78 10.58
N CYS A 57 -0.98 -8.60 10.01
CA CYS A 57 -1.48 -7.44 10.75
C CYS A 57 -2.36 -6.52 9.91
N SER A 58 -3.26 -5.78 10.57
CA SER A 58 -3.96 -4.63 10.01
C SER A 58 -3.11 -3.36 10.10
N LEU A 59 -2.91 -2.67 8.98
CA LEU A 59 -2.12 -1.44 8.88
C LEU A 59 -2.98 -0.29 8.34
N VAL A 60 -2.71 0.92 8.83
CA VAL A 60 -3.30 2.15 8.30
C VAL A 60 -2.20 2.93 7.60
N LEU A 61 -2.33 3.09 6.28
CA LEU A 61 -1.35 3.77 5.45
C LEU A 61 -1.91 5.08 4.94
N ARG A 62 -1.06 6.11 4.87
CA ARG A 62 -1.46 7.35 4.21
C ARG A 62 -1.41 7.16 2.70
N ARG A 63 -2.26 7.89 1.99
CA ARG A 63 -2.28 7.94 0.52
C ARG A 63 -0.93 8.37 -0.04
N ARG A 64 -0.18 9.21 0.67
CA ARG A 64 1.19 9.60 0.28
C ARG A 64 2.16 8.41 0.30
N ASP A 65 2.05 7.51 1.28
CA ASP A 65 2.94 6.35 1.40
C ASP A 65 2.62 5.34 0.29
N LEU A 66 1.33 5.13 0.02
CA LEU A 66 0.83 4.32 -1.09
C LEU A 66 1.20 4.90 -2.46
N ALA A 67 1.30 6.22 -2.60
CA ALA A 67 1.72 6.84 -3.85
C ALA A 67 3.16 6.49 -4.26
N PHE A 68 4.00 6.07 -3.31
CA PHE A 68 5.35 5.57 -3.60
C PHE A 68 5.40 4.07 -3.92
N LEU A 69 4.30 3.35 -3.72
CA LEU A 69 4.18 1.94 -4.03
C LEU A 69 3.52 1.77 -5.40
N GLN A 70 4.01 0.81 -6.17
CA GLN A 70 3.30 0.31 -7.35
C GLN A 70 2.44 -0.85 -6.91
N LEU A 71 1.12 -0.72 -7.06
CA LEU A 71 0.14 -1.71 -6.67
C LEU A 71 -0.53 -2.29 -7.91
N GLU A 72 -0.62 -3.61 -7.99
CA GLU A 72 -1.36 -4.34 -9.01
C GLU A 72 -2.58 -4.99 -8.34
N ALA A 73 -3.77 -4.80 -8.92
CA ALA A 73 -4.95 -5.52 -8.47
C ALA A 73 -4.79 -7.01 -8.80
N GLN A 74 -5.07 -7.88 -7.83
CA GLN A 74 -5.28 -9.30 -8.12
C GLN A 74 -6.78 -9.52 -8.32
N ASP A 75 -7.13 -10.07 -9.49
CA ASP A 75 -8.44 -10.66 -9.77
C ASP A 75 -8.57 -12.04 -9.09
#